data_AF-A0A442SHH3-F1
#
_entry.id   AF-A0A442SHH3-F1
#
_cell.length_a   1.000
_cell.length_b   1.000
_cell.length_c   1.000
_cell.angle_alpha   90.00
_cell.angle_beta   90.00
_cell.angle_gamma   90.00
#
_symmetry.space_group_name_H-M   'P 1'
#
loop_
_entity.id
_entity.type
_entity.pdbx_description
1 polymer ?
#
loop_
_entity_poly.entity_id
_entity_poly.type
_entity_poly.pdbx_seq_one_letter_code
_entity_poly.pdbx_strand_id
1 'polypeptide(L)'
;MSIQPIGAGSKKPWPEGTIEDWQQGASYGWLADKYGRSYSTVVKLVRRAKEMGTKRIEITSSRRRGGRLALAGQKPLSYGHHSVGIRLNKYREIDHAFSYQEMADQIRVNRLTVRKMELGLHDFTVRELQSLATVMSTSIEELMKPFAP
;
A
#
# COMPACT_ATOMS: atom_id res chain seq x y z
N MET A 1 16.85 -21.86 18.92
CA MET A 1 17.66 -21.97 17.69
C MET A 1 17.28 -20.83 16.77
N SER A 2 18.20 -19.90 16.54
CA SER A 2 17.98 -18.71 15.71
C SER A 2 18.23 -19.07 14.25
N ILE A 3 17.24 -18.82 13.38
CA ILE A 3 17.30 -19.15 11.95
C ILE A 3 18.34 -18.26 11.28
N GLN A 4 19.25 -18.85 10.50
CA GLN A 4 20.26 -18.11 9.75
C GLN A 4 19.60 -17.19 8.71
N PRO A 5 19.91 -15.87 8.73
CA PRO A 5 19.40 -14.93 7.73
C PRO A 5 19.98 -15.24 6.35
N ILE A 6 19.16 -15.10 5.31
CA ILE A 6 19.59 -15.26 3.92
C ILE A 6 20.70 -14.24 3.62
N GLY A 7 21.88 -14.74 3.25
CA GLY A 7 23.04 -13.93 2.92
C GLY A 7 24.00 -13.67 4.09
N ALA A 8 23.61 -13.94 5.35
CA ALA A 8 24.49 -13.86 6.51
C ALA A 8 25.30 -15.16 6.68
N GLY A 9 26.52 -15.08 7.22
CA GLY A 9 27.43 -16.23 7.29
C GLY A 9 28.91 -15.91 7.10
N SER A 10 29.36 -14.68 7.37
CA SER A 10 30.74 -14.25 7.21
C SER A 10 31.71 -15.20 7.92
N LYS A 11 32.80 -15.55 7.21
CA LYS A 11 33.93 -16.33 7.73
C LYS A 11 34.92 -15.46 8.52
N LYS A 12 34.74 -14.13 8.53
CA LYS A 12 35.65 -13.21 9.21
C LYS A 12 35.48 -13.32 10.73
N PRO A 13 36.57 -13.13 11.48
CA PRO A 13 36.51 -13.08 12.94
C PRO A 13 35.78 -11.83 13.44
N TRP A 14 35.43 -11.85 14.72
CA TRP A 14 35.00 -10.65 15.44
C TRP A 14 36.10 -9.58 15.43
N PRO A 15 35.80 -8.28 15.30
CA PRO A 15 34.46 -7.67 15.19
C PRO A 15 33.95 -7.50 13.76
N GLU A 16 34.81 -7.67 12.76
CA GLU A 16 34.51 -7.33 11.36
C GLU A 16 33.42 -8.22 10.76
N GLY A 17 33.47 -9.52 11.02
CA GLY A 17 32.45 -10.46 10.54
C GLY A 17 31.05 -10.15 11.06
N THR A 18 30.93 -9.65 12.29
CA THR A 18 29.65 -9.26 12.90
C THR A 18 29.03 -8.06 12.19
N ILE A 19 29.85 -7.10 11.78
CA ILE A 19 29.38 -5.94 11.03
C ILE A 19 28.90 -6.40 9.65
N GLU A 20 29.67 -7.26 8.98
CA GLU A 20 29.34 -7.81 7.66
C GLU A 20 28.01 -8.59 7.67
N ASP A 21 27.85 -9.49 8.64
CA ASP A 21 26.59 -10.24 8.82
C ASP A 21 25.42 -9.32 9.19
N TRP A 22 25.66 -8.30 10.00
CA TRP A 22 24.65 -7.30 10.33
C TRP A 22 24.23 -6.50 9.09
N GLN A 23 25.18 -6.15 8.21
CA GLN A 23 24.92 -5.47 6.95
C GLN A 23 24.07 -6.34 6.01
N GLN A 24 24.28 -7.65 6.03
CA GLN A 24 23.50 -8.66 5.30
C GLN A 24 22.14 -8.98 5.93
N GLY A 25 21.76 -8.29 7.02
CA GLY A 25 20.43 -8.36 7.61
C GLY A 25 20.31 -9.24 8.85
N ALA A 26 21.42 -9.74 9.41
CA ALA A 26 21.39 -10.56 10.62
C ALA A 26 20.79 -9.84 11.83
N SER A 27 20.05 -10.60 12.65
CA SER A 27 19.47 -10.10 13.91
C SER A 27 20.53 -10.04 15.01
N TYR A 28 20.35 -9.14 15.98
CA TYR A 28 21.28 -9.01 17.10
C TYR A 28 21.38 -10.29 17.94
N GLY A 29 20.27 -11.01 18.13
CA GLY A 29 20.27 -12.30 18.83
C GLY A 29 21.06 -13.37 18.09
N TRP A 30 20.87 -13.48 16.78
CA TRP A 30 21.63 -14.44 15.97
C TRP A 30 23.13 -14.12 15.95
N LEU A 31 23.50 -12.83 15.89
CA LEU A 31 24.89 -12.39 15.96
C LEU A 31 25.52 -12.71 17.32
N ALA A 32 24.77 -12.51 18.41
CA ALA A 32 25.20 -12.85 19.76
C ALA A 32 25.49 -14.35 19.89
N ASP A 33 24.57 -15.18 19.37
CA ASP A 33 24.71 -16.63 19.36
C ASP A 33 25.92 -17.09 18.51
N LYS A 34 26.06 -16.58 17.27
CA LYS A 34 27.13 -16.99 16.35
C LYS A 34 28.52 -16.59 16.85
N TYR A 35 28.67 -15.36 17.35
CA TYR A 35 29.97 -14.82 17.75
C TYR A 35 30.27 -15.02 19.25
N GLY A 36 29.38 -15.70 20.00
CA GLY A 36 29.57 -15.98 21.42
C GLY A 36 29.72 -14.72 22.27
N ARG A 37 28.98 -13.65 21.93
CA ARG A 37 29.05 -12.35 22.61
C ARG A 37 27.72 -12.01 23.26
N SER A 38 27.77 -11.19 24.32
CA SER A 38 26.55 -10.68 24.92
C SER A 38 25.78 -9.81 23.93
N TYR A 39 24.46 -9.85 24.00
CA TYR A 39 23.58 -9.02 23.17
C TYR A 39 23.95 -7.53 23.24
N SER A 40 24.23 -7.02 24.43
CA SER A 40 24.59 -5.60 24.65
C SER A 40 25.91 -5.23 23.98
N THR A 41 26.89 -6.14 23.92
CA THR A 41 28.17 -5.94 23.21
C THR A 41 27.94 -5.81 21.71
N VAL A 42 27.11 -6.68 21.12
CA VAL A 42 26.77 -6.62 19.69
C VAL A 42 26.04 -5.32 19.35
N VAL A 43 25.08 -4.91 20.18
CA VAL A 43 24.34 -3.65 20.00
C VAL A 43 25.28 -2.45 20.02
N LYS A 44 26.20 -2.38 20.98
CA LYS A 44 27.19 -1.29 21.08
C LYS A 44 28.12 -1.25 19.88
N LEU A 45 28.61 -2.42 19.42
CA LEU A 45 29.47 -2.51 18.24
C LEU A 45 28.75 -2.01 16.99
N VAL A 46 27.54 -2.50 16.73
CA VAL A 46 26.76 -2.10 15.55
C VAL A 46 26.38 -0.63 15.61
N ARG A 47 26.07 -0.09 16.79
CA ARG A 47 25.81 1.34 16.97
C ARG A 47 27.02 2.19 16.57
N ARG A 48 28.22 1.83 17.06
CA ARG A 48 29.47 2.51 16.66
C ARG A 48 29.72 2.39 15.16
N ALA A 49 29.49 1.22 14.57
CA ALA A 49 29.64 1.02 13.12
C ALA A 49 28.68 1.91 12.31
N LYS A 50 27.43 2.07 12.76
CA LYS A 50 26.46 3.00 12.16
C LYS A 50 26.91 4.46 12.24
N GLU A 51 27.43 4.88 13.41
CA GLU A 51 27.97 6.23 13.61
C GLU A 51 29.16 6.50 12.67
N MET A 52 29.95 5.47 12.34
CA MET A 52 31.03 5.51 11.35
C MET A 52 30.55 5.39 9.88
N GLY A 53 29.23 5.41 9.63
CA GLY A 53 28.66 5.42 8.28
C GLY A 53 28.30 4.04 7.70
N THR A 54 28.43 2.96 8.49
CA THR A 54 28.06 1.61 8.04
C THR A 54 26.55 1.48 7.91
N LYS A 55 26.06 1.14 6.72
CA LYS A 55 24.63 0.91 6.43
C LYS A 55 24.36 -0.57 6.13
N ARG A 56 23.13 -0.99 6.37
CA ARG A 56 22.66 -2.31 5.88
C ARG A 56 22.65 -2.29 4.36
N ILE A 57 23.05 -3.42 3.78
CA ILE A 57 22.83 -3.68 2.36
C ILE A 57 21.34 -3.92 2.25
N GLU A 58 20.63 -3.02 1.57
CA GLU A 58 19.26 -3.25 1.17
C GLU A 58 19.28 -4.43 0.20
N ILE A 59 19.10 -5.64 0.73
CA ILE A 59 18.64 -6.75 -0.10
C ILE A 59 17.37 -6.19 -0.71
N THR A 60 17.40 -5.95 -2.02
CA THR A 60 16.25 -5.57 -2.83
C THR A 60 15.33 -6.77 -2.80
N SER A 61 14.71 -7.02 -1.64
CA SER A 61 13.71 -8.04 -1.47
C SER A 61 12.63 -7.60 -2.42
N SER A 62 12.54 -8.31 -3.54
CA SER A 62 11.43 -8.28 -4.48
C SER A 62 10.19 -7.87 -3.71
N ARG A 63 9.71 -6.65 -4.01
CA ARG A 63 8.50 -6.05 -3.44
C ARG A 63 7.49 -7.18 -3.24
N ARG A 64 7.15 -7.49 -1.98
CA ARG A 64 6.27 -8.62 -1.62
C ARG A 64 5.15 -8.76 -2.67
N ARG A 65 5.22 -9.81 -3.50
CA ARG A 65 4.10 -10.23 -4.38
C ARG A 65 2.93 -10.56 -3.45
N GLY A 66 2.09 -9.59 -3.17
CA GLY A 66 1.08 -9.68 -2.12
C GLY A 66 0.73 -8.35 -1.44
N GLY A 67 1.40 -7.24 -1.78
CA GLY A 67 0.88 -5.92 -1.44
C GLY A 67 -0.45 -5.68 -2.15
N ARG A 68 -1.47 -5.20 -1.42
CA ARG A 68 -2.73 -4.73 -2.03
C ARG A 68 -2.36 -3.77 -3.18
N LEU A 69 -2.80 -4.10 -4.40
CA LEU A 69 -2.59 -3.22 -5.55
C LEU A 69 -3.12 -1.83 -5.17
N ALA A 70 -2.30 -0.80 -5.41
CA ALA A 70 -2.74 0.58 -5.25
C ALA A 70 -4.02 0.77 -6.08
N LEU A 71 -4.96 1.61 -5.60
CA LEU A 71 -6.26 1.80 -6.26
C LEU A 71 -6.14 2.12 -7.76
N ALA A 72 -5.10 2.87 -8.15
CA ALA A 72 -4.80 3.21 -9.55
C ALA A 72 -4.40 2.02 -10.44
N GLY A 73 -3.96 0.90 -9.85
CA GLY A 73 -3.58 -0.31 -10.59
C GLY A 73 -4.68 -1.36 -10.68
N GLN A 74 -5.87 -1.08 -10.13
CA GLN A 74 -7.00 -2.01 -10.15
C GLN A 74 -7.88 -1.72 -11.37
N LYS A 75 -8.43 -2.79 -11.97
CA LYS A 75 -9.37 -2.70 -13.09
C LYS A 75 -10.79 -2.54 -12.56
N PRO A 76 -11.67 -1.77 -13.24
CA PRO A 76 -13.08 -1.70 -12.89
C PRO A 76 -13.73 -3.09 -12.83
N LEU A 77 -14.70 -3.27 -11.93
CA LEU A 77 -15.41 -4.54 -11.73
C LEU A 77 -16.18 -4.97 -12.98
N SER A 78 -16.81 -4.01 -13.66
CA SER A 78 -17.45 -4.21 -14.95
C SER A 78 -17.52 -2.90 -15.73
N TYR A 79 -17.92 -3.00 -17.00
CA TYR A 79 -18.13 -1.82 -17.85
C TYR A 79 -19.23 -0.87 -17.32
N GLY A 80 -20.28 -1.43 -16.70
CA GLY A 80 -21.32 -0.63 -16.04
C GLY A 80 -20.77 0.16 -14.86
N HIS A 81 -19.96 -0.47 -14.00
CA HIS A 81 -19.30 0.22 -12.88
C HIS A 81 -18.39 1.35 -13.36
N HIS A 82 -17.65 1.11 -14.45
CA HIS A 82 -16.81 2.15 -15.04
C HIS A 82 -17.63 3.31 -15.59
N SER A 83 -18.75 3.02 -16.29
CA SER A 83 -19.63 4.05 -16.86
C SER A 83 -20.26 4.93 -15.77
N VAL A 84 -20.75 4.33 -14.68
CA VAL A 84 -21.22 5.07 -13.50
C VAL A 84 -20.10 5.90 -12.90
N GLY A 85 -18.89 5.34 -12.78
CA GLY A 85 -17.72 6.03 -12.25
C GLY A 85 -17.32 7.27 -13.07
N ILE A 86 -17.33 7.18 -14.41
CA ILE A 86 -17.06 8.31 -15.31
C ILE A 86 -18.11 9.41 -15.11
N ARG A 87 -19.40 9.05 -15.08
CA ARG A 87 -20.48 10.03 -14.88
C ARG A 87 -20.36 10.72 -13.53
N LEU A 88 -20.07 9.96 -12.48
CA LEU A 88 -19.87 10.48 -11.13
C LEU A 88 -18.66 11.44 -11.08
N ASN A 89 -17.55 11.07 -11.72
CA ASN A 89 -16.36 11.92 -11.80
C ASN A 89 -16.66 13.22 -12.56
N LYS A 90 -17.34 13.14 -13.71
CA LYS A 90 -17.77 14.32 -14.47
C LYS A 90 -18.66 15.23 -13.63
N TYR A 91 -19.67 14.68 -12.98
CA TYR A 91 -20.59 15.44 -12.13
C TYR A 91 -19.84 16.14 -10.99
N ARG A 92 -18.98 15.39 -10.28
CA ARG A 92 -18.21 15.93 -9.15
C ARG A 92 -17.23 17.01 -9.60
N GLU A 93 -16.40 16.73 -10.59
CA GLU A 93 -15.23 17.55 -10.91
C GLU A 93 -15.50 18.63 -11.95
N ILE A 94 -16.26 18.31 -13.01
CA ILE A 94 -16.49 19.20 -14.14
C ILE A 94 -17.74 20.05 -13.91
N ASP A 95 -18.86 19.42 -13.54
CA ASP A 95 -20.15 20.13 -13.49
C ASP A 95 -20.29 20.96 -12.21
N HIS A 96 -19.72 20.50 -11.09
CA HIS A 96 -19.90 21.13 -9.78
C HIS A 96 -18.62 21.49 -9.01
N ALA A 97 -17.44 21.01 -9.45
CA ALA A 97 -16.16 21.22 -8.77
C ALA A 97 -16.14 20.84 -7.26
N PHE A 98 -16.93 19.83 -6.88
CA PHE A 98 -16.98 19.32 -5.51
C PHE A 98 -15.71 18.56 -5.13
N SER A 99 -15.30 18.73 -3.87
CA SER A 99 -14.34 17.84 -3.24
C SER A 99 -14.93 16.45 -3.01
N TYR A 100 -14.08 15.44 -2.84
CA TYR A 100 -14.54 14.09 -2.50
C TYR A 100 -15.31 14.04 -1.17
N GLN A 101 -15.05 14.96 -0.24
CA GLN A 101 -15.76 14.99 1.04
C GLN A 101 -17.18 15.54 0.85
N GLU A 102 -17.34 16.62 0.10
CA GLU A 102 -18.66 17.20 -0.19
C GLU A 102 -19.53 16.20 -0.97
N MET A 103 -18.94 15.50 -1.95
CA MET A 103 -19.68 14.44 -2.66
C MET A 103 -20.07 13.29 -1.72
N ALA A 104 -19.15 12.87 -0.84
CA ALA A 104 -19.41 11.83 0.15
C ALA A 104 -20.58 12.20 1.08
N ASP A 105 -20.65 13.46 1.51
CA ASP A 105 -21.72 13.95 2.38
C ASP A 105 -23.08 13.97 1.66
N GLN A 106 -23.12 14.29 0.36
CA GLN A 106 -24.35 14.27 -0.45
C GLN A 106 -24.94 12.87 -0.61
N ILE A 107 -24.10 11.87 -0.91
CA ILE A 107 -24.56 10.47 -1.08
C ILE A 107 -24.45 9.63 0.21
N ARG A 108 -24.07 10.25 1.33
CA ARG A 108 -23.94 9.64 2.67
C ARG A 108 -23.02 8.42 2.71
N VAL A 109 -21.88 8.49 2.03
CA VAL A 109 -20.84 7.45 2.05
C VAL A 109 -19.51 8.02 2.52
N ASN A 110 -18.50 7.16 2.72
CA ASN A 110 -17.15 7.62 3.02
C ASN A 110 -16.47 8.21 1.76
N ARG A 111 -15.66 9.27 1.92
CA ARG A 111 -14.78 9.83 0.90
C ARG A 111 -14.00 8.78 0.10
N LEU A 112 -13.49 7.74 0.76
CA LEU A 112 -12.76 6.66 0.08
C LEU A 112 -13.69 5.86 -0.84
N THR A 113 -14.94 5.66 -0.44
CA THR A 113 -15.97 4.97 -1.23
C THR A 113 -16.28 5.75 -2.49
N VAL A 114 -16.45 7.08 -2.42
CA VAL A 114 -16.61 7.93 -3.62
C VAL A 114 -15.49 7.71 -4.62
N ARG A 115 -14.24 7.72 -4.14
CA ARG A 115 -13.08 7.47 -4.99
C ARG A 115 -13.09 6.07 -5.63
N LYS A 116 -13.56 5.05 -4.92
CA LYS A 116 -13.72 3.70 -5.49
C LYS A 116 -14.86 3.63 -6.50
N MET A 117 -15.96 4.35 -6.26
CA MET A 117 -17.09 4.47 -7.19
C MET A 117 -16.65 5.11 -8.50
N GLU A 118 -15.90 6.22 -8.46
CA GLU A 118 -15.35 6.89 -9.64
C GLU A 118 -14.41 5.99 -10.47
N LEU A 119 -13.64 5.13 -9.80
CA LEU A 119 -12.77 4.16 -10.47
C LEU A 119 -13.50 2.89 -10.94
N GLY A 120 -14.81 2.76 -10.66
CA GLY A 120 -15.59 1.57 -10.98
C GLY A 120 -15.18 0.33 -10.16
N LEU A 121 -14.57 0.52 -8.99
CA LEU A 121 -14.08 -0.52 -8.08
C LEU A 121 -15.04 -0.81 -6.91
N HIS A 122 -16.14 -0.07 -6.82
CA HIS A 122 -17.16 -0.23 -5.79
C HIS A 122 -18.34 -1.01 -6.35
N ASP A 123 -18.75 -2.05 -5.64
CA ASP A 123 -19.97 -2.79 -5.96
C ASP A 123 -21.17 -2.02 -5.38
N PHE A 124 -22.02 -1.48 -6.25
CA PHE A 124 -23.08 -0.57 -5.82
C PHE A 124 -24.28 -1.35 -5.28
N THR A 125 -24.73 -0.97 -4.09
CA THR A 125 -26.05 -1.38 -3.61
C THR A 125 -27.15 -0.63 -4.36
N VAL A 126 -28.35 -1.20 -4.43
CA VAL A 126 -29.52 -0.55 -5.06
C VAL A 126 -29.83 0.81 -4.43
N ARG A 127 -29.64 0.95 -3.11
CA ARG A 127 -29.84 2.22 -2.38
C ARG A 127 -28.82 3.27 -2.78
N GLU A 128 -27.55 2.88 -2.95
CA GLU A 128 -26.49 3.80 -3.41
C GLU A 128 -26.75 4.26 -4.84
N LEU A 129 -27.19 3.37 -5.74
CA LEU A 129 -27.60 3.74 -7.10
C LEU A 129 -28.78 4.71 -7.11
N GLN A 130 -29.80 4.47 -6.28
CA GLN A 130 -30.94 5.39 -6.13
C GLN A 130 -30.51 6.76 -5.59
N SER A 131 -29.61 6.78 -4.60
CA SER A 131 -29.08 8.02 -4.04
C SER A 131 -28.29 8.80 -5.09
N LEU A 132 -27.43 8.12 -5.85
CA LEU A 132 -26.66 8.72 -6.95
C LEU A 132 -27.58 9.27 -8.03
N ALA A 133 -28.59 8.50 -8.45
CA ALA A 133 -29.59 8.93 -9.44
C ALA A 133 -30.30 10.20 -8.98
N THR A 134 -30.67 10.27 -7.71
CA THR A 134 -31.37 11.43 -7.13
C THR A 134 -30.46 12.66 -7.06
N VAL A 135 -29.23 12.51 -6.56
CA VAL A 135 -28.27 13.63 -6.46
C VAL A 135 -27.91 14.18 -7.83
N MET A 136 -27.68 13.29 -8.80
CA MET A 136 -27.31 13.66 -10.17
C MET A 136 -28.54 14.02 -11.04
N SER A 137 -29.75 14.05 -10.47
CA SER A 137 -31.01 14.34 -11.17
C SER A 137 -31.19 13.52 -12.45
N THR A 138 -30.91 12.21 -12.37
CA THR A 138 -30.93 11.27 -13.50
C THR A 138 -31.65 9.98 -13.11
N SER A 139 -31.83 9.05 -14.06
CA SER A 139 -32.40 7.73 -13.79
C SER A 139 -31.30 6.68 -13.58
N ILE A 140 -31.63 5.60 -12.88
CA ILE A 140 -30.70 4.46 -12.72
C ILE A 140 -30.35 3.86 -14.07
N GLU A 141 -31.31 3.79 -14.98
CA GLU A 141 -31.10 3.29 -16.35
C GLU A 141 -30.06 4.14 -17.08
N GLU A 142 -30.16 5.47 -16.98
CA GLU A 142 -29.21 6.38 -17.61
C GLU A 142 -27.80 6.30 -16.98
N LEU A 143 -27.73 6.13 -15.66
CA LEU A 143 -26.46 5.88 -14.96
C LEU A 143 -25.77 4.60 -15.42
N MET A 144 -26.55 3.54 -15.64
CA MET A 144 -26.07 2.21 -16.03
C MET A 144 -25.84 2.08 -17.53
N LYS A 145 -26.35 3.02 -18.35
CA LYS A 145 -26.13 2.98 -19.79
C LYS A 145 -24.64 2.94 -20.11
N PRO A 146 -24.22 2.11 -21.06
CA PRO A 146 -22.84 2.07 -21.48
C PRO A 146 -22.35 3.46 -21.90
N PHE A 147 -21.23 3.93 -21.34
CA PHE A 147 -20.61 5.18 -21.77
C PHE A 147 -19.85 4.92 -23.07
N ALA A 148 -20.55 5.00 -24.21
CA ALA A 148 -19.92 4.91 -25.52
C ALA A 148 -18.96 6.11 -25.70
N PRO A 149 -17.70 5.89 -26.08
CA PRO A 149 -16.75 6.96 -26.38
C PRO A 149 -17.15 7.76 -27.62
#